data_AF-A0A1L4C2I8-F1
#
_entry.id   AF-A0A1L4C2I8-F1
#
_cell.length_a   1.000
_cell.length_b   1.000
_cell.length_c   1.000
_cell.angle_alpha   90.00
_cell.angle_beta   90.00
_cell.angle_gamma   90.00
#
_symmetry.space_group_name_H-M   'P 1'
#
loop_
_entity.id
_entity.type
_entity.pdbx_description
1 polymer ?
#
loop_
_entity_poly.entity_id
_entity_poly.type
_entity_poly.pdbx_seq_one_letter_code
_entity_poly.pdbx_strand_id
1 'polypeptide(L)'
;MLLTIFCINVVYVTLNTLRMMLTMKGYQSIAPFIAMVEIAIYVVGLGLVLDNLDNIFNVVAYALGFGVGIFTGMKIENYLALGYILVTTIVPEKGYEIANRLRDSGYGVTTTQAYGKEGDRFVLEILTPRTNERDLYVKIHEIEAKAFIISYEPRYINGGFWTKKIKKNKLPKKPFNE
;
A
#
# COMPACT_ATOMS: atom_id res chain seq x y z
N MET A 1 -32.11 -12.71 8.77
CA MET A 1 -32.29 -11.83 7.60
C MET A 1 -31.43 -10.57 7.69
N LEU A 2 -31.68 -9.66 8.65
CA LEU A 2 -30.86 -8.46 8.88
C LEU A 2 -29.35 -8.73 8.99
N LEU A 3 -28.96 -9.70 9.83
CA LEU A 3 -27.54 -10.08 10.00
C LEU A 3 -26.94 -10.67 8.71
N THR A 4 -27.72 -11.42 7.95
CA THR A 4 -27.29 -12.04 6.69
C THR A 4 -27.03 -10.98 5.63
N ILE A 5 -27.95 -10.01 5.49
CA ILE A 5 -27.80 -8.85 4.60
C ILE A 5 -26.56 -8.04 5.01
N PHE A 6 -26.40 -7.78 6.30
CA PHE A 6 -25.24 -7.07 6.83
C PHE A 6 -23.93 -7.80 6.48
N CYS A 7 -23.80 -9.09 6.80
CA CYS A 7 -22.57 -9.86 6.57
C CYS A 7 -22.23 -9.97 5.08
N ILE A 8 -23.21 -10.27 4.22
CA ILE A 8 -22.99 -10.35 2.77
C ILE A 8 -22.53 -8.98 2.24
N ASN A 9 -23.15 -7.90 2.69
CA ASN A 9 -22.76 -6.56 2.23
C ASN A 9 -21.35 -6.17 2.71
N VAL A 10 -20.99 -6.49 3.97
CA VAL A 10 -19.63 -6.27 4.48
C VAL A 10 -18.60 -7.01 3.62
N VAL A 11 -18.86 -8.27 3.26
CA VAL A 11 -17.96 -9.07 2.41
C VAL A 11 -17.87 -8.46 1.01
N TYR A 12 -19.00 -8.12 0.39
CA TYR A 12 -19.05 -7.47 -0.92
C TYR A 12 -18.21 -6.19 -0.95
N VAL A 13 -18.43 -5.28 0.00
CA VAL A 13 -17.78 -3.97 0.02
C VAL A 13 -16.31 -4.09 0.38
N THR A 14 -15.95 -5.06 1.22
CA THR A 14 -14.55 -5.39 1.51
C THR A 14 -13.84 -5.86 0.23
N LEU A 15 -14.43 -6.78 -0.53
CA LEU A 15 -13.87 -7.26 -1.80
C LEU A 15 -13.78 -6.14 -2.85
N ASN A 16 -14.80 -5.28 -2.94
CA ASN A 16 -14.78 -4.12 -3.83
C ASN A 16 -13.62 -3.17 -3.51
N THR A 17 -13.42 -2.88 -2.22
CA THR A 17 -12.31 -2.05 -1.74
C THR A 17 -10.96 -2.68 -2.08
N LEU A 18 -10.81 -3.99 -1.84
CA LEU A 18 -9.57 -4.72 -2.16
C LEU A 18 -9.29 -4.75 -3.66
N ARG A 19 -10.30 -5.01 -4.50
CA ARG A 19 -10.18 -4.96 -5.97
C ARG A 19 -9.74 -3.58 -6.44
N MET A 20 -10.34 -2.51 -5.93
CA MET A 20 -9.98 -1.14 -6.28
C MET A 20 -8.50 -0.87 -5.98
N MET A 21 -8.03 -1.22 -4.78
CA MET A 21 -6.64 -1.04 -4.38
C MET A 21 -5.68 -1.88 -5.23
N LEU A 22 -6.02 -3.14 -5.52
CA LEU A 22 -5.21 -4.01 -6.39
C LEU A 22 -5.12 -3.47 -7.82
N THR A 23 -6.19 -2.88 -8.33
CA THR A 23 -6.22 -2.23 -9.66
C THR A 23 -5.31 -1.01 -9.68
N MET A 24 -5.37 -0.15 -8.65
CA MET A 24 -4.49 1.02 -8.54
C MET A 24 -3.01 0.63 -8.43
N LYS A 25 -2.70 -0.50 -7.79
CA LYS A 25 -1.34 -1.05 -7.65
C LYS A 25 -0.88 -1.86 -8.87
N GLY A 26 -1.70 -1.98 -9.93
CA GLY A 26 -1.30 -2.62 -11.18
C GLY A 26 -1.32 -4.15 -11.19
N TYR A 27 -2.03 -4.81 -10.26
CA TYR A 27 -2.19 -6.27 -10.24
C TYR A 27 -3.20 -6.75 -11.30
N GLN A 28 -2.76 -6.76 -12.56
CA GLN A 28 -3.60 -6.98 -13.74
C GLN A 28 -4.24 -8.37 -13.83
N SER A 29 -3.65 -9.42 -13.24
CA SER A 29 -4.20 -10.78 -13.31
C SER A 29 -5.16 -11.11 -12.16
N ILE A 30 -4.96 -10.52 -10.98
CA ILE A 30 -5.74 -10.85 -9.77
C ILE A 30 -7.01 -9.99 -9.70
N ALA A 31 -6.94 -8.73 -10.12
CA ALA A 31 -8.07 -7.81 -10.05
C ALA A 31 -9.33 -8.29 -10.83
N PRO A 32 -9.21 -8.84 -12.06
CA PRO A 32 -10.38 -9.35 -12.79
C PRO A 32 -11.02 -10.58 -12.13
N PHE A 33 -10.22 -11.47 -11.54
CA PHE A 33 -10.73 -12.65 -10.85
C PHE A 33 -11.53 -12.26 -9.60
N ILE A 34 -11.03 -11.30 -8.82
CA ILE A 34 -11.78 -10.76 -7.68
C ILE A 34 -13.06 -10.09 -8.14
N ALA A 35 -13.03 -9.33 -9.25
CA ALA A 35 -14.23 -8.70 -9.81
C ALA A 35 -15.31 -9.72 -10.19
N MET A 36 -14.93 -10.88 -10.72
CA MET A 36 -15.86 -11.96 -11.05
C MET A 36 -16.55 -12.54 -9.81
N VAL A 37 -15.81 -12.74 -8.72
CA VAL A 37 -16.39 -13.22 -7.45
C VAL A 37 -17.25 -12.12 -6.80
N GLU A 38 -16.77 -10.88 -6.83
CA GLU A 38 -17.45 -9.71 -6.28
C GLU A 38 -18.84 -9.51 -6.92
N ILE A 39 -18.95 -9.59 -8.25
CA ILE A 39 -20.23 -9.39 -8.93
C ILE A 39 -21.24 -10.49 -8.61
N ALA A 40 -20.79 -11.74 -8.42
CA ALA A 40 -21.66 -12.83 -7.99
C ALA A 40 -22.25 -12.57 -6.59
N ILE A 41 -21.42 -12.10 -5.65
CA ILE A 41 -21.86 -11.73 -4.30
C ILE A 41 -22.80 -10.51 -4.35
N TYR A 42 -22.50 -9.53 -5.20
CA TYR A 42 -23.34 -8.35 -5.38
C TYR A 42 -24.75 -8.72 -5.84
N VAL A 43 -24.89 -9.57 -6.86
CA VAL A 43 -26.21 -9.99 -7.37
C VAL A 43 -27.03 -10.69 -6.28
N VAL A 44 -26.40 -11.59 -5.53
CA VAL A 44 -27.07 -12.29 -4.41
C VAL A 44 -27.44 -11.33 -3.29
N GLY A 45 -26.53 -10.44 -2.89
CA GLY A 45 -26.76 -9.46 -1.83
C GLY A 45 -27.84 -8.44 -2.18
N LEU A 46 -27.84 -7.95 -3.42
CA LEU A 46 -28.85 -7.02 -3.92
C LEU A 46 -30.23 -7.68 -3.94
N GLY A 47 -30.35 -8.91 -4.44
CA GLY A 47 -31.60 -9.66 -4.43
C GLY A 47 -32.21 -9.76 -3.03
N LEU A 48 -31.40 -10.10 -2.03
CA LEU A 48 -31.85 -10.20 -0.63
C LEU A 48 -32.39 -8.89 -0.03
N VAL A 49 -31.83 -7.75 -0.45
CA VAL A 49 -32.30 -6.43 0.00
C VAL A 49 -33.59 -6.04 -0.72
N LEU A 50 -33.64 -6.24 -2.04
CA LEU A 50 -34.81 -5.91 -2.86
C LEU A 50 -36.03 -6.72 -2.46
N ASP A 51 -35.86 -8.01 -2.14
CA ASP A 51 -36.94 -8.88 -1.67
C ASP A 51 -37.52 -8.45 -0.31
N ASN A 52 -36.83 -7.56 0.43
CA ASN A 52 -37.22 -7.14 1.77
C ASN A 52 -37.16 -5.62 1.96
N LEU A 53 -37.50 -4.86 0.91
CA LEU A 53 -37.54 -3.40 0.90
C LEU A 53 -38.57 -2.80 1.88
N ASP A 54 -39.62 -3.56 2.21
CA ASP A 54 -40.71 -3.09 3.07
C ASP A 54 -40.26 -2.77 4.50
N ASN A 55 -39.06 -3.21 4.89
CA ASN A 55 -38.51 -3.00 6.21
C ASN A 55 -37.30 -2.05 6.18
N ILE A 56 -37.48 -0.83 6.69
CA ILE A 56 -36.46 0.21 6.75
C ILE A 56 -35.19 -0.23 7.50
N PHE A 57 -35.31 -1.16 8.45
CA PHE A 57 -34.17 -1.71 9.19
C PHE A 57 -33.21 -2.49 8.26
N ASN A 58 -33.70 -3.11 7.18
CA ASN A 58 -32.84 -3.80 6.21
C ASN A 58 -31.98 -2.81 5.42
N VAL A 59 -32.57 -1.66 5.06
CA VAL A 59 -31.86 -0.57 4.38
C VAL A 59 -30.78 0.01 5.30
N VAL A 60 -31.10 0.22 6.58
CA VAL A 60 -30.12 0.68 7.58
C VAL A 60 -29.00 -0.34 7.78
N ALA A 61 -29.32 -1.63 7.91
CA ALA A 61 -28.33 -2.70 8.01
C ALA A 61 -27.42 -2.76 6.78
N TYR A 62 -27.96 -2.54 5.58
CA TYR A 62 -27.18 -2.43 4.35
C TYR A 62 -26.24 -1.23 4.40
N ALA A 63 -26.72 -0.03 4.75
CA ALA A 63 -25.87 1.16 4.86
C ALA A 63 -24.74 1.00 5.89
N LEU A 64 -25.03 0.42 7.06
CA LEU A 64 -24.02 0.12 8.08
C LEU A 64 -23.01 -0.92 7.59
N GLY A 65 -23.49 -1.99 6.93
CA GLY A 65 -22.63 -3.01 6.34
C GLY A 65 -21.67 -2.43 5.30
N PHE A 66 -22.11 -1.43 4.54
CA PHE A 66 -21.27 -0.72 3.58
C PHE A 66 -20.13 0.04 4.27
N GLY A 67 -20.45 0.85 5.29
CA GLY A 67 -19.43 1.59 6.05
C GLY A 67 -18.42 0.66 6.74
N VAL A 68 -18.90 -0.39 7.40
CA VAL A 68 -18.04 -1.39 8.06
C VAL A 68 -17.19 -2.16 7.06
N GLY A 69 -17.74 -2.48 5.88
CA GLY A 69 -17.03 -3.13 4.80
C GLY A 69 -15.86 -2.29 4.28
N ILE A 70 -16.06 -0.98 4.08
CA ILE A 70 -14.96 -0.08 3.67
C ILE A 70 -13.86 -0.05 4.75
N PHE A 71 -14.25 0.14 6.02
CA PHE A 71 -13.28 0.16 7.12
C PHE A 71 -12.47 -1.14 7.22
N THR A 72 -13.14 -2.28 7.06
CA THR A 72 -12.51 -3.61 7.06
C THR A 72 -11.59 -3.79 5.86
N GLY A 73 -12.03 -3.40 4.66
CA GLY A 73 -11.21 -3.42 3.45
C GLY A 73 -9.95 -2.57 3.56
N MET A 74 -10.06 -1.35 4.12
CA MET A 74 -8.90 -0.50 4.40
C MET A 74 -7.95 -1.13 5.42
N LYS A 75 -8.48 -1.79 6.46
CA LYS A 75 -7.64 -2.46 7.46
C LYS A 75 -6.88 -3.65 6.87
N ILE A 76 -7.53 -4.43 6.01
CA ILE A 76 -6.91 -5.55 5.29
C ILE A 76 -5.83 -5.04 4.33
N GLU A 77 -6.08 -3.96 3.59
CA GLU A 77 -5.07 -3.36 2.70
C GLU A 77 -3.83 -2.89 3.49
N ASN A 78 -4.05 -2.17 4.59
CA ASN A 78 -2.96 -1.72 5.45
C ASN A 78 -2.14 -2.90 6.00
N TYR A 79 -2.79 -4.02 6.31
CA TYR A 79 -2.12 -5.24 6.75
C TYR A 79 -1.32 -5.92 5.64
N LEU A 80 -1.88 -5.97 4.42
CA LEU A 80 -1.21 -6.52 3.25
C LEU A 80 0.02 -5.69 2.86
N ALA A 81 0.05 -4.39 3.21
CA ALA A 81 1.19 -3.48 3.03
C ALA A 81 1.87 -3.63 1.66
N LEU A 82 1.03 -3.73 0.61
CA LEU A 82 1.48 -4.10 -0.71
C LEU A 82 2.27 -2.96 -1.37
N GLY A 83 3.44 -3.30 -1.89
CA GLY A 83 4.25 -2.41 -2.71
C GLY A 83 5.50 -1.89 -1.99
N TYR A 84 6.09 -0.88 -2.61
CA TYR A 84 7.27 -0.18 -2.13
C TYR A 84 6.92 1.27 -1.91
N ILE A 85 7.67 1.92 -1.03
CA ILE A 85 7.63 3.36 -0.82
C ILE A 85 9.03 3.92 -1.03
N LEU A 86 9.10 5.11 -1.60
CA LEU A 86 10.30 5.93 -1.65
C LEU A 86 10.24 6.92 -0.49
N VAL A 87 11.11 6.75 0.48
CA VAL A 87 11.26 7.66 1.62
C VAL A 87 12.41 8.61 1.32
N THR A 88 12.09 9.89 1.23
CA THR A 88 13.04 10.98 1.09
C THR A 88 13.26 11.62 2.44
N THR A 89 14.48 11.58 2.94
CA THR A 89 14.87 12.15 4.23
C THR A 89 15.87 13.28 4.03
N ILE A 90 15.55 14.47 4.52
CA ILE A 90 16.43 15.63 4.50
C ILE A 90 17.12 15.74 5.85
N VAL A 91 18.45 15.73 5.83
CA VAL A 91 19.31 15.75 7.02
C VAL A 91 20.35 16.88 6.92
N PRO A 92 20.88 17.36 8.07
CA PRO A 92 21.98 18.33 8.08
C PRO A 92 23.31 17.72 7.55
N GLU A 93 24.39 18.48 7.65
CA GLU A 93 25.71 18.26 7.03
C GLU A 93 26.32 16.84 7.15
N LYS A 94 25.89 16.03 8.14
CA LYS A 94 26.38 14.65 8.36
C LYS A 94 25.68 13.58 7.51
N GLY A 95 25.13 13.94 6.35
CA GLY A 95 24.30 13.04 5.54
C GLY A 95 24.98 11.73 5.13
N TYR A 96 26.28 11.73 4.85
CA TYR A 96 27.03 10.51 4.50
C TYR A 96 27.13 9.50 5.65
N GLU A 97 27.29 9.97 6.89
CA GLU A 97 27.35 9.09 8.07
C GLU A 97 26.00 8.40 8.30
N ILE A 98 24.91 9.18 8.20
CA ILE A 98 23.53 8.70 8.33
C ILE A 98 23.23 7.68 7.23
N ALA A 99 23.60 7.99 5.98
CA ALA A 99 23.43 7.08 4.86
C ALA A 99 24.18 5.76 5.04
N ASN A 100 25.41 5.80 5.58
CA ASN A 100 26.18 4.58 5.85
C ASN A 100 25.55 3.73 6.94
N ARG A 101 25.12 4.31 8.07
CA ARG A 101 24.40 3.56 9.13
C ARG A 101 23.13 2.89 8.62
N LEU A 102 22.40 3.56 7.73
CA LEU A 102 21.22 2.99 7.07
C LEU A 102 21.59 1.87 6.10
N ARG A 103 22.69 1.98 5.36
CA ARG A 103 23.23 0.89 4.51
C ARG A 103 23.67 -0.32 5.32
N ASP A 104 24.33 -0.11 6.46
CA ASP A 104 24.72 -1.18 7.38
C ASP A 104 23.50 -1.90 7.97
N SER A 105 22.39 -1.17 8.09
CA SER A 105 21.08 -1.71 8.48
C SER A 105 20.34 -2.46 7.36
N GLY A 106 20.94 -2.57 6.17
CA GLY A 106 20.41 -3.30 5.03
C GLY A 106 19.53 -2.47 4.08
N TYR A 107 19.42 -1.15 4.27
CA TYR A 107 18.67 -0.26 3.38
C TYR A 107 19.53 0.23 2.21
N GLY A 108 18.95 0.24 1.01
CA GLY A 108 19.57 0.91 -0.14
C GLY A 108 19.31 2.42 -0.06
N VAL A 109 20.37 3.22 0.06
CA VAL A 109 20.28 4.68 0.20
C VAL A 109 21.05 5.37 -0.91
N THR A 110 20.35 6.23 -1.67
CA THR A 110 20.96 7.20 -2.60
C THR A 110 21.11 8.53 -1.87
N THR A 111 22.25 9.19 -2.04
CA THR A 111 22.59 10.45 -1.37
C THR A 111 22.75 11.55 -2.40
N THR A 112 22.08 12.68 -2.20
CA THR A 112 22.21 13.87 -3.03
C THR A 112 22.53 15.07 -2.14
N GLN A 113 23.55 15.86 -2.50
CA GLN A 113 23.85 17.12 -1.81
C GLN A 113 22.85 18.19 -2.26
N ALA A 114 22.29 18.92 -1.30
CA ALA A 114 21.28 19.94 -1.53
C ALA A 114 21.58 21.18 -0.67
N TYR A 115 20.90 22.29 -0.97
CA TYR A 115 21.04 23.53 -0.22
C TYR A 115 19.68 24.00 0.29
N GLY A 116 19.59 24.26 1.58
CA GLY A 116 18.39 24.77 2.25
C GLY A 116 18.57 26.21 2.71
N LYS A 117 17.53 26.76 3.35
CA LYS A 117 17.58 28.11 3.93
C LYS A 117 18.71 28.28 4.95
N GLU A 118 19.00 27.23 5.72
CA GLU A 118 19.99 27.23 6.80
C GLU A 118 21.36 26.69 6.36
N GLY A 119 21.61 26.55 5.05
CA GLY A 119 22.88 26.05 4.52
C GLY A 119 22.78 24.66 3.91
N ASP A 120 23.93 23.98 3.86
CA ASP A 120 24.07 22.66 3.24
C ASP A 120 23.20 21.59 3.89
N ARG A 121 22.55 20.79 3.05
CA ARG A 121 21.69 19.67 3.44
C ARG A 121 22.02 18.46 2.59
N PHE A 122 21.65 17.30 3.10
CA PHE A 122 21.66 16.06 2.32
C PHE A 122 20.25 15.53 2.17
N VAL A 123 19.94 15.11 0.96
CA VAL A 123 18.71 14.40 0.64
C VAL A 123 19.07 12.93 0.50
N LEU A 124 18.47 12.10 1.35
CA LEU A 124 18.61 10.65 1.36
C LEU A 124 17.35 10.05 0.75
N GLU A 125 17.50 9.30 -0.33
CA GLU A 125 16.39 8.60 -0.98
C GLU A 125 16.51 7.11 -0.70
N ILE A 126 15.46 6.57 -0.08
CA ILE A 126 15.43 5.21 0.48
C ILE A 126 14.22 4.50 -0.08
N LEU A 127 14.43 3.56 -0.99
CA LEU A 127 13.37 2.68 -1.45
C LEU A 127 13.24 1.51 -0.47
N THR A 128 12.06 1.29 0.10
CA THR A 128 11.82 0.20 1.07
C THR A 128 10.45 -0.44 0.84
N PRO A 129 10.25 -1.74 1.14
CA PRO A 129 8.91 -2.32 1.22
C PRO A 129 8.03 -1.53 2.19
N ARG A 130 6.74 -1.35 1.86
CA ARG A 130 5.80 -0.60 2.71
C ARG A 130 5.62 -1.24 4.10
N THR A 131 5.82 -2.56 4.22
CA THR A 131 5.86 -3.28 5.50
C THR A 131 6.91 -2.74 6.48
N ASN A 132 8.02 -2.22 5.96
CA ASN A 132 9.17 -1.78 6.75
C ASN A 132 9.20 -0.26 6.96
N GLU A 133 8.16 0.47 6.53
CA GLU A 133 8.08 1.93 6.64
C GLU A 133 8.28 2.42 8.08
N ARG A 134 7.56 1.83 9.03
CA ARG A 134 7.63 2.22 10.45
C ARG A 134 9.01 1.99 11.04
N ASP A 135 9.60 0.83 10.77
CA ASP A 135 10.94 0.48 11.26
C ASP A 135 12.00 1.43 10.69
N LEU A 136 11.85 1.83 9.42
CA LEU A 136 12.72 2.82 8.79
C LEU A 136 12.59 4.19 9.47
N TYR A 137 11.36 4.65 9.76
CA TYR A 137 11.14 5.94 10.43
C TYR A 137 11.74 5.95 11.84
N VAL A 138 11.52 4.90 12.63
CA VAL A 138 12.13 4.76 13.95
C VAL A 138 13.65 4.87 13.84
N LYS A 139 14.25 4.12 12.90
CA LYS A 139 15.70 4.10 12.73
C LYS A 139 16.29 5.41 12.26
N ILE A 140 15.61 6.12 11.35
CA ILE A 140 16.01 7.46 10.93
C ILE A 140 15.98 8.41 12.13
N HIS A 141 14.92 8.35 12.94
CA HIS A 141 14.74 9.24 14.08
C HIS A 141 15.74 8.96 15.22
N GLU A 142 16.12 7.70 15.43
CA GLU A 142 17.19 7.29 16.35
C GLU A 142 18.57 7.84 15.92
N ILE A 143 18.83 7.89 14.61
CA ILE A 143 20.10 8.39 14.09
C ILE A 143 20.11 9.93 14.06
N GLU A 144 19.02 10.55 13.64
CA GLU A 144 18.88 12.01 13.51
C GLU A 144 17.45 12.45 13.83
N ALA A 145 17.24 12.99 15.03
CA ALA A 145 15.94 13.44 15.50
C ALA A 145 15.39 14.66 14.71
N LYS A 146 16.26 15.46 14.09
CA LYS A 146 15.85 16.63 13.28
C LYS A 146 15.64 16.29 11.81
N ALA A 147 15.64 15.00 11.44
CA ALA A 147 15.43 14.56 10.08
C ALA A 147 14.01 14.92 9.61
N PHE A 148 13.91 15.53 8.43
CA PHE A 148 12.64 15.80 7.79
C PHE A 148 12.33 14.69 6.78
N ILE A 149 11.19 14.02 6.94
CA ILE A 149 10.87 12.80 6.19
C ILE A 149 9.63 13.05 5.32
N ILE A 150 9.71 12.68 4.04
CA ILE A 150 8.60 12.63 3.10
C ILE A 150 8.56 11.23 2.48
N SER A 151 7.38 10.65 2.28
CA SER A 151 7.22 9.38 1.58
C SER A 151 6.35 9.53 0.33
N TYR A 152 6.73 8.79 -0.71
CA TYR A 152 6.03 8.72 -1.99
C TYR A 152 5.80 7.25 -2.38
N GLU A 153 4.68 6.96 -3.02
CA GLU A 153 4.40 5.62 -3.56
C GLU A 153 4.80 5.55 -5.05
N PRO A 154 5.90 4.86 -5.40
CA PRO A 154 6.25 4.64 -6.80
C PRO A 154 5.22 3.73 -7.49
N ARG A 155 4.74 4.16 -8.67
CA ARG A 155 3.84 3.36 -9.51
C ARG A 155 4.55 2.28 -10.32
N TYR A 156 5.80 2.54 -10.72
CA TYR A 156 6.59 1.63 -11.55
C TYR A 156 8.05 1.68 -11.12
N ILE A 157 8.67 0.50 -10.96
CA ILE A 157 10.07 0.36 -10.55
C ILE A 157 10.75 -0.53 -11.56
N ASN A 158 11.82 -0.03 -12.19
CA ASN A 158 12.62 -0.78 -13.14
C ASN A 158 14.12 -0.61 -12.81
N GLY A 159 14.83 -1.73 -12.65
CA GLY A 159 16.25 -1.74 -12.31
C GLY A 159 16.57 -1.35 -10.85
N GLY A 160 17.87 -1.16 -10.57
CA GLY A 160 18.38 -0.75 -9.26
C GLY A 160 18.75 -1.89 -8.29
N PHE A 161 19.48 -1.55 -7.23
CA PHE A 161 19.99 -2.49 -6.20
C PHE A 161 18.89 -3.41 -5.63
N TRP A 162 17.67 -2.90 -5.48
CA TRP A 162 16.52 -3.65 -4.99
C TRP A 162 16.01 -4.73 -5.95
N THR A 163 16.18 -4.58 -7.27
CA THR A 163 15.80 -5.64 -8.24
C THR A 163 16.66 -6.90 -8.13
N LYS A 164 17.86 -6.82 -7.53
CA LYS A 164 18.72 -7.99 -7.31
C LYS A 164 18.25 -8.85 -6.14
N LYS A 165 17.67 -8.27 -5.07
CA LYS A 165 17.00 -9.03 -4.00
C LYS A 165 15.64 -9.57 -4.45
N ILE A 166 14.93 -8.86 -5.34
CA ILE A 166 13.64 -9.28 -5.92
C ILE A 166 13.82 -10.49 -6.88
N LYS A 167 14.95 -10.60 -7.59
CA LYS A 167 15.22 -11.70 -8.54
C LYS A 167 15.35 -13.10 -7.93
N LYS A 168 15.36 -13.27 -6.60
CA LYS A 168 15.47 -14.61 -6.00
C LYS A 168 14.16 -15.40 -6.01
N ASN A 169 13.01 -14.75 -6.24
CA ASN A 169 11.73 -15.43 -6.43
C ASN A 169 11.06 -15.03 -7.75
N LYS A 170 11.22 -15.91 -8.75
CA LYS A 170 10.38 -16.11 -9.95
C LYS A 170 9.94 -14.88 -10.74
N LEU A 171 10.65 -14.59 -11.83
CA LEU A 171 10.02 -14.11 -13.06
C LEU A 171 10.65 -14.84 -14.27
N PRO A 172 9.85 -15.46 -15.15
CA PRO A 172 10.37 -16.06 -16.38
C PRO A 172 10.91 -14.97 -17.29
N LYS A 173 12.16 -15.12 -17.73
CA LYS A 173 12.75 -14.28 -18.78
C LYS A 173 11.99 -14.54 -20.08
N LYS A 174 11.27 -13.55 -20.61
CA LYS A 174 11.09 -13.43 -22.06
C LYS A 174 12.06 -12.38 -22.58
N PRO A 175 12.90 -12.69 -23.58
CA PRO A 175 13.69 -11.68 -24.26
C PRO A 175 12.75 -10.79 -25.07
N PHE A 176 12.90 -9.47 -24.90
CA PHE A 176 12.38 -8.48 -25.84
C PHE A 176 13.38 -8.46 -27.00
N ASN A 177 12.98 -8.96 -28.17
CA ASN A 177 13.76 -8.77 -29.39
C ASN A 177 13.45 -7.38 -29.96
N GLU A 178 14.55 -6.77 -30.44
CA GLU A 178 14.77 -5.54 -31.21
C GLU A 178 13.56 -4.75 -31.72
#